data_AF-A0A7K6JUD7-F1
#
_entry.id   AF-A0A7K6JUD7-F1
#
_cell.length_a   1.000
_cell.length_b   1.000
_cell.length_c   1.000
_cell.angle_alpha   90.00
_cell.angle_beta   90.00
_cell.angle_gamma   90.00
#
_symmetry.space_group_name_H-M   'P 1'
#
loop_
_entity.id
_entity.type
_entity.pdbx_description
1 polymer ?
#
loop_
_entity_poly.entity_id
_entity_poly.type
_entity_poly.pdbx_seq_one_letter_code
_entity_poly.pdbx_strand_id
1 'polypeptide(L)'
;FPDNYVDQRFLEELRKNVHARQYRYQAVVFQSGAVVQQLCSVCVFVLTWWYMDAGMLSPQGLFGAALVSSLLGYVLFDTVDGGAGRWASGRTRWADLKSTLVFAAFTYGFSPVLKTLTESISTDTIYAMSALMLLGHLIFFDYGANSAIVSSTLSLNMAIFASVCLASRLPRSLHAFVMVTFAIQIFALWPMLQKKLKARTPRCYVGVTVLFALAALAGLATVSSVGAVLFASLLLAISCLCPYCLIRLQLLKDNIHGPWDEAEIKEDLSRFLM
;
A
#
# COMPACT_ATOMS: atom_id res chain seq x y z
N PHE A 1 -60.07 4.52 0.68
CA PHE A 1 -59.38 4.08 1.91
C PHE A 1 -58.70 5.29 2.53
N PRO A 2 -58.47 5.32 3.86
CA PRO A 2 -57.68 6.38 4.48
C PRO A 2 -56.24 6.35 3.95
N ASP A 3 -55.60 7.52 3.81
CA ASP A 3 -54.26 7.65 3.21
C ASP A 3 -53.17 6.84 3.93
N ASN A 4 -53.40 6.45 5.20
CA ASN A 4 -52.48 5.65 5.99
C ASN A 4 -52.85 4.15 6.03
N TYR A 5 -53.66 3.67 5.08
CA TYR A 5 -54.03 2.26 5.02
C TYR A 5 -52.82 1.41 4.59
N VAL A 6 -52.41 0.47 5.44
CA VAL A 6 -51.39 -0.55 5.15
C VAL A 6 -52.09 -1.91 5.13
N ASP A 7 -51.95 -2.65 4.03
CA ASP A 7 -52.56 -3.97 3.89
C ASP A 7 -51.88 -5.00 4.82
N GLN A 8 -52.63 -5.98 5.33
CA GLN A 8 -52.09 -7.03 6.21
C GLN A 8 -51.02 -7.87 5.51
N ARG A 9 -51.10 -7.97 4.18
CA ARG A 9 -50.14 -8.69 3.32
C ARG A 9 -48.82 -7.94 3.10
N PHE A 10 -48.71 -6.70 3.56
CA PHE A 10 -47.53 -5.85 3.33
C PHE A 10 -46.20 -6.51 3.76
N LEU A 11 -46.20 -7.21 4.90
CA LEU A 11 -45.02 -7.92 5.40
C LEU A 11 -44.81 -9.30 4.76
N GLU A 12 -45.84 -9.85 4.08
CA GLU A 12 -45.74 -11.15 3.39
C GLU A 12 -44.90 -11.04 2.11
N GLU A 13 -44.83 -9.86 1.48
CA GLU A 13 -44.08 -9.61 0.25
C GLU A 13 -42.60 -9.26 0.47
N LEU A 14 -42.14 -9.30 1.72
CA LEU A 14 -40.81 -8.91 2.15
C LEU A 14 -39.76 -9.91 1.64
N ARG A 15 -38.87 -9.42 0.78
CA ARG A 15 -37.81 -10.24 0.15
C ARG A 15 -36.53 -10.12 0.96
N LYS A 16 -35.81 -11.22 1.16
CA LYS A 16 -34.50 -11.20 1.82
C LYS A 16 -33.38 -11.40 0.81
N ASN A 17 -32.30 -10.64 0.97
CA ASN A 17 -31.01 -10.87 0.31
C ASN A 17 -31.06 -10.87 -1.24
N VAL A 18 -31.98 -10.10 -1.84
CA VAL A 18 -32.19 -10.02 -3.31
C VAL A 18 -30.90 -9.67 -4.07
N HIS A 19 -30.06 -8.81 -3.50
CA HIS A 19 -28.79 -8.35 -4.11
C HIS A 19 -27.54 -8.91 -3.41
N ALA A 20 -27.62 -10.08 -2.76
CA ALA A 20 -26.48 -10.65 -2.04
C ALA A 20 -25.36 -11.10 -2.99
N ARG A 21 -24.30 -10.29 -3.10
CA ARG A 21 -23.13 -10.58 -3.93
C ARG A 21 -22.28 -11.70 -3.33
N GLN A 22 -22.30 -12.89 -3.91
CA GLN A 22 -21.47 -14.02 -3.44
C GLN A 22 -19.98 -13.81 -3.77
N TYR A 23 -19.13 -13.78 -2.74
CA TYR A 23 -17.68 -13.70 -2.93
C TYR A 23 -17.06 -15.09 -3.04
N ARG A 24 -16.26 -15.32 -4.09
CA ARG A 24 -15.42 -16.52 -4.19
C ARG A 24 -14.18 -16.37 -3.31
N TYR A 25 -13.90 -17.35 -2.45
CA TYR A 25 -12.73 -17.34 -1.55
C TYR A 25 -11.42 -16.97 -2.26
N GLN A 26 -11.12 -17.63 -3.38
CA GLN A 26 -9.91 -17.37 -4.15
C GLN A 26 -9.79 -15.91 -4.64
N ALA A 27 -10.92 -15.29 -5.00
CA ALA A 27 -10.92 -13.89 -5.44
C ALA A 27 -10.62 -12.95 -4.26
N VAL A 28 -11.18 -13.21 -3.08
CA VAL A 28 -10.92 -12.41 -1.88
C VAL A 28 -9.47 -12.57 -1.40
N VAL A 29 -8.94 -13.80 -1.43
CA VAL A 29 -7.52 -14.08 -1.16
C VAL A 29 -6.63 -13.30 -2.14
N PHE A 30 -6.93 -13.33 -3.43
CA PHE A 30 -6.18 -12.57 -4.43
C PHE A 30 -6.22 -11.05 -4.18
N GLN A 31 -7.36 -10.51 -3.74
CA GLN A 31 -7.45 -9.08 -3.40
C GLN A 31 -6.69 -8.74 -2.11
N SER A 32 -6.69 -9.62 -1.11
CA SER A 32 -5.93 -9.45 0.14
C SER A 32 -4.41 -9.37 -0.08
N GLY A 33 -3.92 -9.87 -1.21
CA GLY A 33 -2.52 -9.74 -1.63
C GLY A 33 -2.03 -8.29 -1.68
N ALA A 34 -2.90 -7.32 -1.97
CA ALA A 34 -2.52 -5.90 -1.95
C ALA A 34 -2.16 -5.41 -0.53
N VAL A 35 -2.86 -5.92 0.48
CA VAL A 35 -2.60 -5.61 1.90
C VAL A 35 -1.30 -6.27 2.35
N VAL A 36 -1.11 -7.55 1.99
CA VAL A 36 0.14 -8.30 2.24
C VAL A 36 1.34 -7.53 1.68
N GLN A 37 1.22 -7.00 0.46
CA GLN A 37 2.29 -6.22 -0.17
C GLN A 37 2.65 -4.96 0.62
N GLN A 38 1.67 -4.17 1.07
CA GLN A 38 1.98 -2.96 1.84
C GLN A 38 2.58 -3.27 3.21
N LEU A 39 2.12 -4.33 3.88
CA LEU A 39 2.74 -4.80 5.12
C LEU A 39 4.19 -5.22 4.91
N CYS A 40 4.46 -5.95 3.83
CA CYS A 40 5.82 -6.33 3.46
C CYS A 40 6.67 -5.10 3.11
N SER A 41 6.13 -4.10 2.41
CA SER A 41 6.81 -2.84 2.09
C SER A 41 7.24 -2.10 3.36
N VAL A 42 6.34 -1.94 4.32
CA VAL A 42 6.65 -1.31 5.61
C VAL A 42 7.69 -2.12 6.38
N CYS A 43 7.54 -3.45 6.43
CA CYS A 43 8.49 -4.34 7.10
C CYS A 43 9.89 -4.23 6.49
N VAL A 44 10.01 -4.35 5.16
CA VAL A 44 11.28 -4.23 4.45
C VAL A 44 11.89 -2.84 4.66
N PHE A 45 11.09 -1.77 4.63
CA PHE A 45 11.58 -0.42 4.90
C PHE A 45 12.20 -0.28 6.29
N VAL A 46 11.49 -0.75 7.33
CA VAL A 46 11.97 -0.71 8.72
C VAL A 46 13.19 -1.61 8.92
N LEU A 47 13.22 -2.80 8.30
CA LEU A 47 14.38 -3.69 8.33
C LEU A 47 15.60 -3.07 7.67
N THR A 48 15.44 -2.44 6.50
CA THR A 48 16.53 -1.73 5.82
C THR A 48 17.09 -0.62 6.70
N TRP A 49 16.21 0.16 7.36
CA TRP A 49 16.64 1.18 8.32
C TRP A 49 17.44 0.55 9.47
N TRP A 50 16.92 -0.52 10.09
CA TRP A 50 17.58 -1.23 11.18
C TRP A 50 18.96 -1.76 10.79
N TYR A 51 19.09 -2.37 9.60
CA TYR A 51 20.39 -2.85 9.12
C TYR A 51 21.39 -1.73 8.85
N MET A 52 20.93 -0.56 8.44
CA MET A 52 21.79 0.61 8.27
C MET A 52 22.22 1.21 9.61
N ASP A 53 21.33 1.21 10.61
CA ASP A 53 21.62 1.68 11.96
C ASP A 53 22.61 0.74 12.68
N ALA A 54 22.40 -0.57 12.57
CA ALA A 54 23.29 -1.60 13.09
C ALA A 54 24.64 -1.70 12.35
N GLY A 55 24.86 -0.92 11.28
CA GLY A 55 26.11 -0.92 10.50
C GLY A 55 26.32 -2.15 9.61
N MET A 56 25.34 -3.03 9.51
CA MET A 56 25.39 -4.27 8.70
C MET A 56 25.19 -4.00 7.21
N LEU A 57 24.49 -2.92 6.85
CA LEU A 57 24.22 -2.55 5.46
C LEU A 57 24.93 -1.24 5.10
N SER A 58 25.81 -1.32 4.10
CA SER A 58 26.50 -0.13 3.60
C SER A 58 25.55 0.75 2.78
N PRO A 59 25.59 2.10 2.94
CA PRO A 59 24.74 3.01 2.15
C PRO A 59 25.00 2.90 0.65
N GLN A 60 26.26 2.67 0.26
CA GLN A 60 26.65 2.51 -1.14
C GLN A 60 26.08 1.22 -1.74
N GLY A 61 26.08 0.11 -0.97
CA GLY A 61 25.49 -1.15 -1.39
C GLY A 61 23.98 -1.02 -1.58
N LEU A 62 23.29 -0.39 -0.63
CA LEU A 62 21.85 -0.15 -0.75
C LEU A 62 21.53 0.79 -1.93
N PHE A 63 22.31 1.85 -2.14
CA PHE A 63 22.12 2.74 -3.27
C PHE A 63 22.33 2.02 -4.61
N GLY A 64 23.38 1.20 -4.72
CA GLY A 64 23.61 0.37 -5.92
C GLY A 64 22.46 -0.60 -6.17
N ALA A 65 21.99 -1.30 -5.13
CA ALA A 65 20.85 -2.20 -5.22
C ALA A 65 19.55 -1.44 -5.60
N ALA A 66 19.33 -0.25 -5.04
CA ALA A 66 18.19 0.62 -5.35
C ALA A 66 18.22 1.09 -6.81
N LEU A 67 19.40 1.45 -7.34
CA LEU A 67 19.57 1.80 -8.76
C LEU A 67 19.27 0.63 -9.68
N VAL A 68 19.85 -0.55 -9.40
CA VAL A 68 19.61 -1.77 -10.20
C VAL A 68 18.13 -2.15 -10.18
N SER A 69 17.51 -2.16 -9.01
CA SER A 69 16.08 -2.48 -8.88
C SER A 69 15.17 -1.41 -9.50
N SER A 70 15.57 -0.13 -9.50
CA SER A 70 14.84 0.93 -10.20
C SER A 70 14.92 0.78 -11.72
N LEU A 71 16.09 0.42 -12.26
CA LEU A 71 16.27 0.13 -13.69
C LEU A 71 15.45 -1.09 -14.11
N LEU A 72 15.55 -2.19 -13.35
CA LEU A 72 14.75 -3.40 -13.59
C LEU A 72 13.25 -3.09 -13.50
N GLY A 73 12.84 -2.33 -12.48
CA GLY A 73 11.45 -1.88 -12.30
C GLY A 73 10.96 -1.04 -13.46
N TYR A 74 11.78 -0.13 -13.99
CA TYR A 74 11.44 0.69 -15.15
C TYR A 74 11.26 -0.14 -16.42
N VAL A 75 12.16 -1.10 -16.67
CA VAL A 75 12.05 -2.03 -17.80
C VAL A 75 10.81 -2.91 -17.67
N LEU A 76 10.56 -3.47 -16.48
CA LEU A 76 9.35 -4.24 -16.19
C LEU A 76 8.08 -3.40 -16.39
N PHE A 77 8.08 -2.15 -15.94
CA PHE A 77 6.96 -1.24 -16.13
C PHE A 77 6.68 -0.97 -17.62
N ASP A 78 7.71 -0.64 -18.40
CA ASP A 78 7.59 -0.34 -19.83
C ASP A 78 7.13 -1.58 -20.63
N THR A 79 7.66 -2.76 -20.30
CA THR A 79 7.29 -4.03 -20.96
C THR A 79 5.88 -4.49 -20.61
N VAL A 80 5.46 -4.36 -19.35
CA VAL A 80 4.09 -4.72 -18.92
C VAL A 80 3.05 -3.76 -19.50
N ASP A 81 3.39 -2.48 -19.65
CA ASP A 81 2.48 -1.49 -20.22
C ASP A 81 2.47 -1.50 -21.76
N GLY A 82 3.41 -2.23 -22.40
CA GLY A 82 3.53 -2.31 -23.86
C GLY A 82 3.78 -0.95 -24.52
N GLY A 83 4.35 0.00 -23.78
CA GLY A 83 4.52 1.40 -24.21
C GLY A 83 3.23 2.24 -24.25
N ALA A 84 2.07 1.71 -23.89
CA ALA A 84 0.78 2.42 -23.98
C ALA A 84 0.75 3.71 -23.15
N GLY A 85 1.25 3.68 -21.91
CA GLY A 85 1.34 4.85 -21.05
C GLY A 85 2.34 5.89 -21.56
N ARG A 86 3.42 5.46 -22.24
CA ARG A 86 4.36 6.38 -22.87
C ARG A 86 3.74 7.09 -24.08
N TRP A 87 3.01 6.36 -24.91
CA TRP A 87 2.24 6.93 -26.03
C TRP A 87 1.21 7.95 -25.53
N ALA A 88 0.47 7.63 -24.47
CA ALA A 88 -0.51 8.55 -23.89
C ALA A 88 0.13 9.80 -23.25
N SER A 89 1.28 9.65 -22.58
CA SER A 89 1.97 10.75 -21.91
C SER A 89 2.83 11.61 -22.84
N GLY A 90 3.18 11.13 -24.04
CA GLY A 90 4.10 11.81 -24.97
C GLY A 90 5.52 12.01 -24.44
N ARG A 91 5.87 11.39 -23.31
CA ARG A 91 7.08 11.68 -22.54
C ARG A 91 8.24 10.77 -22.98
N THR A 92 9.42 11.35 -23.19
CA THR A 92 10.59 10.60 -23.66
C THR A 92 11.35 9.97 -22.50
N ARG A 93 12.12 8.89 -22.79
CA ARG A 93 13.01 8.25 -21.81
C ARG A 93 14.03 9.24 -21.22
N TRP A 94 14.45 10.23 -22.01
CA TRP A 94 15.31 11.31 -21.54
C TRP A 94 14.60 12.18 -20.50
N ALA A 95 13.34 12.56 -20.73
CA ALA A 95 12.59 13.33 -19.74
C ALA A 95 12.45 12.60 -18.39
N ASP A 96 12.27 11.28 -18.40
CA ASP A 96 12.24 10.45 -17.19
C ASP A 96 13.60 10.41 -16.49
N LEU A 97 14.69 10.19 -17.24
CA LEU A 97 16.04 10.20 -16.71
C LEU A 97 16.40 11.56 -16.10
N LYS A 98 16.07 12.65 -16.81
CA LYS A 98 16.28 14.02 -16.33
C LYS A 98 15.51 14.26 -15.02
N SER A 99 14.24 13.88 -14.97
CA SER A 99 13.42 14.01 -13.76
C SER A 99 14.00 13.21 -12.58
N THR A 100 14.48 12.00 -12.85
CA THR A 100 15.10 11.12 -11.84
C THR A 100 16.40 11.72 -11.32
N LEU A 101 17.23 12.27 -12.21
CA LEU A 101 18.49 12.92 -11.86
C LEU A 101 18.28 14.21 -11.07
N VAL A 102 17.31 15.03 -11.48
CA VAL A 102 16.91 16.24 -10.74
C VAL A 102 16.42 15.86 -9.34
N PHE A 103 15.58 14.83 -9.25
CA PHE A 103 15.09 14.34 -7.95
C PHE A 103 16.25 13.87 -7.06
N ALA A 104 17.14 13.03 -7.58
CA ALA A 104 18.30 12.52 -6.85
C ALA A 104 19.24 13.66 -6.40
N ALA A 105 19.54 14.62 -7.28
CA ALA A 105 20.39 15.77 -6.95
C ALA A 105 19.76 16.63 -5.84
N PHE A 106 18.45 16.87 -5.91
CA PHE A 106 17.72 17.62 -4.89
C PHE A 106 17.73 16.87 -3.54
N THR A 107 17.36 15.58 -3.52
CA THR A 107 17.38 14.79 -2.28
C THR A 107 18.78 14.72 -1.68
N TYR A 108 19.83 14.63 -2.52
CA TYR A 108 21.22 14.65 -2.05
C TYR A 108 21.58 16.01 -1.43
N GLY A 109 21.24 17.11 -2.09
CA GLY A 109 21.50 18.47 -1.59
C GLY A 109 20.77 18.77 -0.28
N PHE A 110 19.53 18.28 -0.11
CA PHE A 110 18.73 18.47 1.10
C PHE A 110 19.03 17.43 2.20
N SER A 111 19.82 16.40 1.91
CA SER A 111 20.12 15.34 2.86
C SER A 111 20.68 15.82 4.21
N PRO A 112 21.62 16.80 4.26
CA PRO A 112 22.08 17.36 5.54
C PRO A 112 20.94 18.01 6.33
N VAL A 113 20.04 18.74 5.66
CA VAL A 113 18.88 19.37 6.29
C VAL A 113 17.92 18.33 6.84
N LEU A 114 17.62 17.27 6.08
CA LEU A 114 16.77 16.16 6.53
C LEU A 114 17.35 15.47 7.77
N LYS A 115 18.68 15.39 7.86
CA LYS A 115 19.36 14.84 9.03
C LYS A 115 19.19 15.74 10.25
N THR A 116 19.41 17.04 10.12
CA THR A 116 19.40 17.98 11.25
C THR A 116 17.99 18.40 11.68
N LEU A 117 16.97 18.24 10.83
CA LEU A 117 15.63 18.78 11.05
C LEU A 117 14.95 18.27 12.33
N THR A 118 15.19 17.03 12.70
CA THR A 118 14.59 16.44 13.91
C THR A 118 15.60 16.21 15.01
N GLU A 119 16.85 16.69 14.89
CA GLU A 119 17.93 16.41 15.84
C GLU A 119 17.59 16.81 17.28
N SER A 120 16.86 17.92 17.45
CA SER A 120 16.37 18.42 18.75
C SER A 120 15.25 17.58 19.39
N ILE A 121 14.63 16.68 18.63
CA ILE A 121 13.56 15.81 19.09
C ILE A 121 14.17 14.51 19.63
N SER A 122 13.59 13.96 20.72
CA SER A 122 14.07 12.72 21.31
C SER A 122 13.89 11.52 20.36
N THR A 123 14.78 10.54 20.49
CA THR A 123 14.75 9.31 19.67
C THR A 123 13.45 8.52 19.86
N ASP A 124 12.97 8.43 21.10
CA ASP A 124 11.78 7.65 21.43
C ASP A 124 10.52 8.25 20.81
N THR A 125 10.41 9.59 20.81
CA THR A 125 9.28 10.27 20.17
C THR A 125 9.35 10.15 18.66
N ILE A 126 10.55 10.16 18.05
CA ILE A 126 10.73 9.91 16.62
C ILE A 126 10.28 8.49 16.25
N TYR A 127 10.63 7.47 17.03
CA TYR A 127 10.18 6.10 16.79
C TYR A 127 8.65 5.98 16.93
N ALA A 128 8.07 6.58 17.98
CA ALA A 128 6.62 6.58 18.18
C ALA A 128 5.88 7.29 17.01
N MET A 129 6.32 8.48 16.63
CA MET A 129 5.73 9.23 15.52
C MET A 129 5.89 8.51 14.18
N SER A 130 7.05 7.91 13.92
CA SER A 130 7.30 7.14 12.70
C SER A 130 6.40 5.90 12.64
N ALA A 131 6.21 5.19 13.76
CA ALA A 131 5.31 4.06 13.85
C ALA A 131 3.85 4.47 13.59
N LEU A 132 3.37 5.55 14.21
CA LEU A 132 2.03 6.09 13.97
C LEU A 132 1.82 6.50 12.51
N MET A 133 2.84 7.08 11.88
CA MET A 133 2.77 7.53 10.50
C MET A 133 2.82 6.37 9.50
N LEU A 134 3.59 5.31 9.78
CA LEU A 134 3.55 4.07 9.00
C LEU A 134 2.22 3.32 9.18
N LEU A 135 1.64 3.32 10.38
CA LEU A 135 0.29 2.79 10.61
C LEU A 135 -0.76 3.58 9.84
N GLY A 136 -0.70 4.91 9.88
CA GLY A 136 -1.59 5.76 9.11
C GLY A 136 -1.42 5.56 7.61
N HIS A 137 -0.18 5.41 7.12
CA HIS A 137 0.09 5.03 5.74
C HIS A 137 -0.68 3.75 5.36
N LEU A 138 -0.60 2.70 6.18
CA LEU A 138 -1.33 1.44 5.95
C LEU A 138 -2.85 1.61 5.98
N ILE A 139 -3.40 2.48 6.84
CA ILE A 139 -4.85 2.71 6.95
C ILE A 139 -5.39 3.48 5.74
N PHE A 140 -4.69 4.55 5.33
CA PHE A 140 -5.16 5.46 4.29
C PHE A 140 -4.72 5.05 2.87
N PHE A 141 -3.96 3.96 2.74
CA PHE A 141 -3.50 3.48 1.44
C PHE A 141 -4.64 2.98 0.56
N ASP A 142 -4.55 3.27 -0.74
CA ASP A 142 -5.53 2.81 -1.73
C ASP A 142 -5.24 1.38 -2.21
N TYR A 143 -5.90 0.42 -1.55
CA TYR A 143 -5.90 -0.99 -1.89
C TYR A 143 -6.80 -1.36 -3.08
N GLY A 144 -7.49 -0.40 -3.69
CA GLY A 144 -8.47 -0.62 -4.77
C GLY A 144 -9.92 -0.70 -4.29
N ALA A 145 -10.20 -0.14 -3.10
CA ALA A 145 -11.56 0.05 -2.62
C ALA A 145 -12.00 1.49 -2.90
N ASN A 146 -13.12 1.68 -3.60
CA ASN A 146 -13.75 2.99 -3.79
C ASN A 146 -14.41 3.44 -2.47
N SER A 147 -13.61 3.70 -1.44
CA SER A 147 -14.06 4.14 -0.13
C SER A 147 -13.61 5.57 0.12
N ALA A 148 -14.53 6.42 0.60
CA ALA A 148 -14.31 7.85 0.83
C ALA A 148 -13.18 8.18 1.82
N ILE A 149 -12.74 7.20 2.62
CA ILE A 149 -11.73 7.39 3.68
C ILE A 149 -10.30 7.33 3.12
N VAL A 150 -10.11 6.81 1.91
CA VAL A 150 -8.79 6.48 1.36
C VAL A 150 -8.25 7.62 0.50
N SER A 151 -7.02 8.08 0.77
CA SER A 151 -6.35 9.11 -0.02
C SER A 151 -4.90 8.73 -0.29
N SER A 152 -4.59 8.49 -1.57
CA SER A 152 -3.24 8.12 -2.02
C SER A 152 -2.19 9.17 -1.64
N THR A 153 -2.54 10.46 -1.71
CA THR A 153 -1.62 11.56 -1.37
C THR A 153 -1.34 11.60 0.12
N LEU A 154 -2.39 11.46 0.95
CA LEU A 154 -2.24 11.46 2.40
C LEU A 154 -1.39 10.26 2.86
N SER A 155 -1.69 9.07 2.35
CA SER A 155 -0.93 7.86 2.66
C SER A 155 0.55 7.99 2.27
N LEU A 156 0.86 8.54 1.09
CA LEU A 156 2.25 8.76 0.65
C LEU A 156 2.95 9.79 1.55
N ASN A 157 2.29 10.90 1.87
CA ASN A 157 2.86 11.93 2.75
C ASN A 157 3.21 11.36 4.14
N MET A 158 2.37 10.50 4.69
CA MET A 158 2.64 9.84 5.98
C MET A 158 3.87 8.91 5.90
N ALA A 159 3.98 8.11 4.84
CA ALA A 159 5.15 7.25 4.64
C ALA A 159 6.45 8.06 4.45
N ILE A 160 6.40 9.15 3.68
CA ILE A 160 7.57 10.02 3.48
C ILE A 160 7.96 10.71 4.78
N PHE A 161 7.00 11.24 5.55
CA PHE A 161 7.26 11.81 6.87
C PHE A 161 7.93 10.80 7.80
N ALA A 162 7.40 9.58 7.91
CA ALA A 162 8.00 8.52 8.71
C ALA A 162 9.43 8.20 8.24
N SER A 163 9.67 8.15 6.93
CA SER A 163 10.99 7.87 6.38
C SER A 163 12.01 8.96 6.69
N VAL A 164 11.61 10.23 6.65
CA VAL A 164 12.47 11.37 7.00
C VAL A 164 12.79 11.34 8.50
N CYS A 165 11.79 11.08 9.35
CA CYS A 165 11.98 10.94 10.79
C CYS A 165 13.00 9.84 11.13
N LEU A 166 12.87 8.65 10.53
CA LEU A 166 13.84 7.56 10.74
C LEU A 166 15.21 7.86 10.11
N ALA A 167 15.25 8.41 8.90
CA ALA A 167 16.48 8.77 8.21
C ALA A 167 17.36 9.76 9.00
N SER A 168 16.73 10.66 9.77
CA SER A 168 17.43 11.65 10.59
C SER A 168 18.34 11.05 11.67
N ARG A 169 17.99 9.85 12.14
CA ARG A 169 18.71 9.16 13.22
C ARG A 169 19.96 8.43 12.73
N LEU A 170 20.14 8.33 11.41
CA LEU A 170 21.28 7.65 10.83
C LEU A 170 22.56 8.52 10.86
N PRO A 171 23.74 7.89 10.95
CA PRO A 171 24.97 8.57 11.34
C PRO A 171 25.52 9.58 10.34
N ARG A 172 25.30 9.40 9.02
CA ARG A 172 25.80 10.32 7.98
C ARG A 172 24.67 10.77 7.05
N SER A 173 24.83 11.95 6.45
CA SER A 173 23.89 12.46 5.43
C SER A 173 23.68 11.44 4.31
N LEU A 174 24.74 10.77 3.83
CA LEU A 174 24.61 9.71 2.84
C LEU A 174 23.59 8.62 3.22
N HIS A 175 23.49 8.25 4.51
CA HIS A 175 22.51 7.28 4.95
C HIS A 175 21.08 7.83 4.80
N ALA A 176 20.87 9.10 5.18
CA ALA A 176 19.57 9.75 5.05
C ALA A 176 19.14 9.91 3.58
N PHE A 177 20.07 10.28 2.69
CA PHE A 177 19.82 10.34 1.25
C PHE A 177 19.36 8.99 0.69
N VAL A 178 20.10 7.92 0.98
CA VAL A 178 19.79 6.58 0.48
C VAL A 178 18.48 6.05 1.07
N MET A 179 18.20 6.32 2.36
CA MET A 179 16.94 5.91 2.97
C MET A 179 15.72 6.60 2.38
N VAL A 180 15.79 7.90 2.12
CA VAL A 180 14.66 8.65 1.54
C VAL A 180 14.44 8.26 0.07
N THR A 181 15.50 8.05 -0.69
CA THR A 181 15.38 7.52 -2.07
C THR A 181 14.80 6.10 -2.09
N PHE A 182 15.23 5.23 -1.18
CA PHE A 182 14.65 3.89 -1.01
C PHE A 182 13.18 3.94 -0.55
N ALA A 183 12.80 4.88 0.32
CA ALA A 183 11.43 5.07 0.75
C ALA A 183 10.50 5.38 -0.44
N ILE A 184 10.92 6.25 -1.35
CA ILE A 184 10.16 6.56 -2.56
C ILE A 184 10.06 5.34 -3.48
N GLN A 185 11.12 4.55 -3.54
CA GLN A 185 11.10 3.32 -4.31
C GLN A 185 10.08 2.30 -3.77
N ILE A 186 10.06 2.08 -2.45
CA ILE A 186 9.18 1.13 -1.77
C ILE A 186 7.72 1.62 -1.66
N PHE A 187 7.50 2.89 -1.37
CA PHE A 187 6.15 3.41 -1.06
C PHE A 187 5.45 4.08 -2.25
N ALA A 188 6.18 4.52 -3.28
CA ALA A 188 5.59 5.14 -4.46
C ALA A 188 5.77 4.28 -5.72
N LEU A 189 7.02 3.96 -6.09
CA LEU A 189 7.30 3.28 -7.36
C LEU A 189 6.84 1.81 -7.35
N TRP A 190 7.09 1.09 -6.26
CA TRP A 190 6.74 -0.31 -6.12
C TRP A 190 5.22 -0.57 -6.17
N PRO A 191 4.36 0.18 -5.45
CA PRO A 191 2.91 -0.03 -5.56
C PRO A 191 2.34 0.32 -6.94
N MET A 192 2.91 1.31 -7.64
CA MET A 192 2.52 1.63 -9.02
C MET A 192 2.82 0.47 -9.98
N LEU A 193 4.01 -0.13 -9.86
CA LEU A 193 4.39 -1.32 -10.63
C LEU A 193 3.44 -2.49 -10.34
N GLN A 194 3.09 -2.69 -9.08
CA GLN A 194 2.18 -3.77 -8.67
C GLN A 194 0.76 -3.60 -9.20
N LYS A 195 0.20 -2.38 -9.16
CA LYS A 195 -1.13 -2.11 -9.72
C LYS A 195 -1.18 -2.49 -11.21
N LYS A 196 -0.14 -2.16 -11.97
CA LYS A 196 0.00 -2.54 -13.39
C LYS A 196 0.19 -4.05 -13.57
N LEU A 197 1.08 -4.66 -12.79
CA LEU A 197 1.36 -6.10 -12.87
C LEU A 197 0.11 -6.93 -12.55
N LYS A 198 -0.64 -6.53 -11.51
CA LYS A 198 -1.91 -7.14 -11.11
C LYS A 198 -2.98 -7.06 -12.22
N ALA A 199 -3.05 -5.93 -12.92
CA ALA A 199 -4.02 -5.72 -14.00
C ALA A 199 -3.71 -6.51 -15.28
N ARG A 200 -2.42 -6.64 -15.65
CA ARG A 200 -2.01 -7.29 -16.91
C ARG A 200 -1.67 -8.77 -16.74
N THR A 201 -0.96 -9.14 -15.68
CA THR A 201 -0.39 -10.50 -15.49
C THR A 201 -0.61 -11.01 -14.05
N PRO A 202 -1.81 -11.49 -13.71
CA PRO A 202 -2.17 -11.85 -12.33
C PRO A 202 -1.32 -12.99 -11.75
N ARG A 203 -0.85 -13.92 -12.58
CA ARG A 203 0.03 -15.03 -12.13
C ARG A 203 1.40 -14.51 -11.67
N CYS A 204 1.99 -13.60 -12.43
CA CYS A 204 3.27 -12.98 -12.09
C CYS A 204 3.14 -12.16 -10.81
N TYR A 205 2.04 -11.42 -10.65
CA TYR A 205 1.73 -10.68 -9.43
C TYR A 205 1.70 -11.58 -8.18
N VAL A 206 1.06 -12.75 -8.24
CA VAL A 206 1.05 -13.69 -7.11
C VAL A 206 2.47 -14.19 -6.79
N GLY A 207 3.24 -14.59 -7.80
CA GLY A 207 4.63 -15.04 -7.63
C GLY A 207 5.52 -13.97 -6.99
N VAL A 208 5.43 -12.72 -7.47
CA VAL A 208 6.16 -11.58 -6.90
C VAL A 208 5.71 -11.30 -5.47
N THR A 209 4.42 -11.47 -5.15
CA THR A 209 3.90 -11.28 -3.79
C THR A 209 4.38 -12.31 -2.80
N VAL A 210 4.37 -13.58 -3.20
CA VAL A 210 4.91 -14.65 -2.36
C VAL A 210 6.42 -14.45 -2.15
N LEU A 211 7.17 -14.16 -3.22
CA LEU A 211 8.60 -13.93 -3.13
C LEU A 211 8.94 -12.74 -2.21
N PHE A 212 8.22 -11.63 -2.35
CA PHE A 212 8.44 -10.44 -1.52
C PHE A 212 8.09 -10.69 -0.06
N ALA A 213 7.00 -11.43 0.22
CA ALA A 213 6.64 -11.84 1.57
C ALA A 213 7.69 -12.76 2.21
N LEU A 214 8.21 -13.74 1.44
CA LEU A 214 9.28 -14.62 1.91
C LEU A 214 10.58 -13.85 2.19
N ALA A 215 10.94 -12.88 1.35
CA ALA A 215 12.10 -12.03 1.56
C ALA A 215 11.96 -11.17 2.82
N ALA A 216 10.79 -10.57 3.04
CA ALA A 216 10.49 -9.79 4.25
C ALA A 216 10.55 -10.66 5.51
N LEU A 217 9.99 -11.87 5.46
CA LEU A 217 10.03 -12.84 6.56
C LEU A 217 11.45 -13.31 6.87
N ALA A 218 12.24 -13.65 5.85
CA ALA A 218 13.63 -14.04 6.02
C ALA A 218 14.46 -12.91 6.64
N GLY A 219 14.27 -11.67 6.16
CA GLY A 219 14.94 -10.50 6.70
C GLY A 219 14.50 -10.13 8.11
N LEU A 220 13.27 -10.45 8.52
CA LEU A 220 12.81 -10.27 9.90
C LEU A 220 13.32 -11.37 10.82
N ALA A 221 13.43 -12.61 10.32
CA ALA A 221 13.90 -13.77 11.08
C ALA A 221 15.36 -13.64 11.53
N THR A 222 16.19 -12.94 10.77
CA THR A 222 17.57 -12.61 11.12
C THR A 222 17.69 -11.55 12.23
N VAL A 223 16.64 -10.74 12.46
CA VAL A 223 16.60 -9.76 13.56
C VAL A 223 15.92 -10.36 14.80
N SER A 224 14.76 -10.99 14.63
CA SER A 224 14.01 -11.61 15.72
C SER A 224 13.14 -12.76 15.22
N SER A 225 13.37 -13.96 15.75
CA SER A 225 12.54 -15.13 15.43
C SER A 225 11.09 -14.95 15.90
N VAL A 226 10.88 -14.30 17.05
CA VAL A 226 9.53 -14.01 17.56
C VAL A 226 8.81 -13.02 16.63
N GLY A 227 9.49 -11.96 16.21
CA GLY A 227 8.96 -11.00 15.25
C GLY A 227 8.58 -11.65 13.92
N ALA A 228 9.42 -12.56 13.41
CA ALA A 228 9.13 -13.30 12.18
C ALA A 228 7.91 -14.22 12.30
N VAL A 229 7.76 -14.94 13.42
CA VAL A 229 6.58 -15.78 13.66
C VAL A 229 5.31 -14.94 13.77
N LEU A 230 5.34 -13.82 14.49
CA LEU A 230 4.21 -12.91 14.60
C LEU A 230 3.84 -12.32 13.23
N PHE A 231 4.83 -11.87 12.45
CA PHE A 231 4.59 -11.33 11.12
C PHE A 231 4.06 -12.40 10.15
N ALA A 232 4.59 -13.62 10.18
CA ALA A 232 4.05 -14.75 9.40
C ALA A 232 2.60 -15.04 9.76
N SER A 233 2.29 -15.07 11.06
CA SER A 233 0.92 -15.28 11.55
C SER A 233 -0.03 -14.17 11.08
N LEU A 234 0.43 -12.91 11.07
CA LEU A 234 -0.32 -11.76 10.57
C LEU A 234 -0.59 -11.89 9.06
N LEU A 235 0.44 -12.22 8.27
CA LEU A 235 0.28 -12.40 6.82
C LEU A 235 -0.67 -13.55 6.48
N LEU A 236 -0.58 -14.67 7.20
CA LEU A 236 -1.51 -15.80 7.06
C LEU A 236 -2.92 -15.42 7.49
N ALA A 237 -3.05 -14.65 8.58
CA ALA A 237 -4.35 -14.16 9.04
C ALA A 237 -5.02 -13.29 8.00
N ILE A 238 -4.30 -12.31 7.43
CA ILE A 238 -4.85 -11.39 6.43
C ILE A 238 -5.13 -12.11 5.11
N SER A 239 -4.25 -13.02 4.68
CA SER A 239 -4.39 -13.70 3.39
C SER A 239 -5.42 -14.82 3.38
N CYS A 240 -5.66 -15.49 4.51
CA CYS A 240 -6.52 -16.69 4.57
C CYS A 240 -7.65 -16.57 5.61
N LEU A 241 -7.32 -16.20 6.86
CA LEU A 241 -8.32 -16.14 7.93
C LEU A 241 -9.34 -15.01 7.70
N CYS A 242 -8.91 -13.82 7.31
CA CYS A 242 -9.81 -12.70 7.03
C CYS A 242 -10.78 -13.01 5.87
N PRO A 243 -10.33 -13.51 4.71
CA PRO A 243 -11.25 -13.97 3.65
C PRO A 243 -12.21 -15.06 4.10
N TYR A 244 -11.74 -16.01 4.92
CA TYR A 244 -12.59 -17.07 5.47
C TYR A 244 -13.66 -16.51 6.41
N CYS A 245 -13.27 -15.66 7.37
CA CYS A 245 -14.18 -14.99 8.29
C CYS A 245 -15.20 -14.12 7.54
N LEU A 246 -14.76 -13.37 6.52
CA LEU A 246 -15.65 -12.54 5.70
C LEU A 246 -16.74 -13.39 5.04
N ILE A 247 -16.39 -14.51 4.43
CA ILE A 247 -17.37 -15.41 3.79
C ILE A 247 -18.31 -16.04 4.81
N ARG A 248 -17.82 -16.39 6.01
CA ARG A 248 -18.67 -16.94 7.08
C ARG A 248 -19.63 -15.90 7.63
N LEU A 249 -19.17 -14.67 7.85
CA LEU A 249 -20.02 -13.56 8.30
C LEU A 249 -21.04 -13.17 7.22
N GLN A 250 -20.73 -13.36 5.94
CA GLN A 250 -21.68 -13.12 4.87
C GLN A 250 -22.93 -14.02 4.97
N LEU A 251 -22.80 -15.24 5.50
CA LEU A 251 -23.95 -16.14 5.72
C LEU A 251 -24.90 -15.64 6.81
N LEU A 252 -24.43 -14.76 7.68
CA LEU A 252 -25.22 -14.14 8.74
C LEU A 252 -25.88 -12.83 8.30
N LYS A 253 -25.68 -12.41 7.04
CA LYS A 253 -26.24 -11.17 6.53
C LYS A 253 -27.70 -11.38 6.14
N ASP A 254 -28.59 -10.67 6.83
CA ASP A 254 -30.01 -10.58 6.50
C ASP A 254 -30.35 -9.17 6.04
N ASN A 255 -30.26 -8.93 4.73
CA ASN A 255 -30.76 -7.68 4.14
C ASN A 255 -32.23 -7.84 3.77
N ILE A 256 -33.07 -6.98 4.31
CA ILE A 256 -34.51 -6.95 4.03
C ILE A 256 -34.75 -5.97 2.89
N HIS A 257 -35.54 -6.39 1.91
CA HIS A 257 -36.03 -5.59 0.80
C HIS A 257 -37.55 -5.63 0.76
N GLY A 258 -38.16 -4.49 0.46
CA GLY A 258 -39.59 -4.43 0.19
C GLY A 258 -39.94 -4.73 -1.28
N PRO A 259 -41.22 -4.99 -1.60
CA PRO A 259 -41.75 -4.97 -2.97
C PRO A 259 -41.84 -3.57 -3.59
N TRP A 260 -41.62 -2.50 -2.81
CA TRP A 260 -41.61 -1.12 -3.29
C TRP A 260 -40.23 -0.71 -3.81
N ASP A 261 -40.20 0.20 -4.80
CA ASP A 261 -38.94 0.77 -5.31
C ASP A 261 -38.26 1.55 -4.19
N GLU A 262 -37.17 1.00 -3.65
CA GLU A 262 -36.27 1.73 -2.77
C GLU A 262 -35.66 2.88 -3.58
N ALA A 263 -35.82 4.12 -3.09
CA ALA A 263 -35.21 5.28 -3.71
C ALA A 263 -33.68 5.15 -3.62
N GLU A 264 -33.06 4.58 -4.65
CA GLU A 264 -31.61 4.59 -4.79
C GLU A 264 -31.16 6.02 -5.10
N ILE A 265 -30.52 6.66 -4.12
CA ILE A 265 -29.79 7.89 -4.37
C ILE A 265 -28.57 7.50 -5.21
N LYS A 266 -28.74 7.50 -6.54
CA LYS A 266 -27.63 7.53 -7.49
C LYS A 266 -27.06 8.93 -7.42
N GLU A 267 -26.27 9.18 -6.38
CA GLU A 267 -25.44 10.36 -6.30
C GLU A 267 -24.48 10.31 -7.49
N ASP A 268 -24.85 11.02 -8.56
CA ASP A 268 -23.94 11.43 -9.62
C ASP A 268 -22.96 12.43 -8.97
N LEU A 269 -21.99 11.90 -8.22
CA LEU A 269 -20.93 12.66 -7.57
C LEU A 269 -20.11 13.50 -8.58
N SER A 270 -20.29 13.22 -9.87
CA SER A 270 -19.82 14.00 -11.01
C SER A 270 -20.34 15.44 -11.03
N ARG A 271 -21.50 15.74 -10.44
CA ARG A 271 -22.08 17.10 -10.37
C ARG A 271 -21.57 17.96 -9.21
N PHE A 272 -21.03 17.36 -8.15
CA PHE A 272 -20.54 18.08 -6.97
C PHE A 272 -19.01 18.31 -6.96
N LEU A 273 -18.30 17.76 -7.95
CA LEU A 273 -16.85 17.90 -8.11
C LEU A 273 -16.44 18.74 -9.34
N MET A 274 -17.28 19.70 -9.76
CA MET A 274 -16.86 20.79 -10.66
C MET A 274 -16.41 22.02 -9.87
#